data_AF-A0A2N4XCR3-F1
#
_entry.id   AF-A0A2N4XCR3-F1
#
_cell.length_a   1.000
_cell.length_b   1.000
_cell.length_c   1.000
_cell.angle_alpha   90.00
_cell.angle_beta   90.00
_cell.angle_gamma   90.00
#
_symmetry.space_group_name_H-M   'P 1'
#
loop_
_entity.id
_entity.type
_entity.pdbx_description
1 polymer ?
#
loop_
_entity_poly.entity_id
_entity_poly.type
_entity_poly.pdbx_seq_one_letter_code
_entity_poly.pdbx_strand_id
1 'polypeptide(L)'
;MRRISFGARTYNASIGRFDGVDPLSEKDRKTTSFAYAFNNPLIFVDPDGMFADYYDNQGVHLGKDENEDGKVYVLKDEYDPNKKNTTVNWGGVLSQAHANDLKNHSLEAETPGKITYSLDKGENPSSDKYNQFDKLIAVATHLINRQISKNSLSIGKGYKLGNNATPLDVNLVKSLAYMESRLGQGASRSTNASDIFSMFNIGDYGDKGKMGMSIEDVQNGSGAIQSTQWGLRWLYYKSFSSPDGKTKNFQGWDYAIEKYGPGRREPNYKETVYKIYNSIRK
;
A
#
# COMPACT_ATOMS: atom_id res chain seq x y z
N MET A 1 23.49 27.48 20.62
CA MET A 1 23.48 26.06 20.19
C MET A 1 22.02 25.60 20.16
N ARG A 2 21.47 25.24 18.99
CA ARG A 2 20.03 24.98 18.82
C ARG A 2 19.74 23.52 19.18
N ARG A 3 19.07 23.32 20.31
CA ARG A 3 18.52 22.02 20.71
C ARG A 3 17.08 21.91 20.21
N ILE A 4 16.74 20.77 19.63
CA ILE A 4 15.40 20.49 19.09
C ILE A 4 14.81 19.39 19.95
N SER A 5 13.67 19.65 20.61
CA SER A 5 12.97 18.63 21.38
C SER A 5 12.14 17.76 20.45
N PHE A 6 12.32 16.44 20.51
CA PHE A 6 11.56 15.43 19.76
C PHE A 6 10.62 14.64 20.68
N GLY A 7 10.16 15.25 21.78
CA GLY A 7 9.30 14.62 22.77
C GLY A 7 10.07 13.70 23.72
N ALA A 8 10.50 12.52 23.24
CA ALA A 8 11.19 11.54 24.08
C ALA A 8 12.66 11.88 24.36
N ARG A 9 13.32 12.62 23.46
CA ARG A 9 14.73 13.03 23.59
C ARG A 9 14.98 14.41 22.99
N THR A 10 16.06 15.05 23.42
CA THR A 10 16.53 16.33 22.86
C THR A 10 17.65 16.07 21.85
N TYR A 11 17.49 16.60 20.63
CA TYR A 11 18.46 16.49 19.54
C TYR A 11 19.37 17.71 19.47
N ASN A 12 20.66 17.47 19.33
CA ASN A 12 21.67 18.49 19.13
C ASN A 12 22.12 18.50 17.67
N ALA A 13 21.61 19.48 16.92
CA ALA A 13 21.87 19.64 15.49
C ALA A 13 23.34 19.97 15.18
N SER A 14 24.10 20.52 16.13
CA SER A 14 25.51 20.89 15.92
C SER A 14 26.45 19.69 15.87
N ILE A 15 26.09 18.58 16.54
CA ILE A 15 26.88 17.35 16.57
C ILE A 15 26.17 16.17 15.87
N GLY A 16 24.94 16.40 15.40
CA GLY A 16 24.13 15.39 14.72
C GLY A 16 23.69 14.23 15.60
N ARG A 17 23.53 14.43 16.92
CA ARG A 17 23.24 13.35 17.90
C ARG A 17 22.19 13.76 18.92
N PHE A 18 21.56 12.77 19.55
CA PHE A 18 20.69 12.98 20.70
C PHE A 18 21.51 13.15 21.96
N ASP A 19 21.12 14.10 22.81
CA ASP A 19 21.76 14.39 24.09
C ASP A 19 21.44 13.31 25.16
N GLY A 20 20.49 12.40 24.89
CA GLY A 20 20.04 11.35 25.81
C GLY A 20 19.96 9.95 25.19
N VAL A 21 20.06 8.94 26.05
CA VAL A 21 19.92 7.51 25.71
C VAL A 21 18.48 7.19 25.34
N ASP A 22 18.27 6.37 24.31
CA ASP A 22 16.94 5.90 23.93
C ASP A 22 16.29 5.05 25.06
N PRO A 23 15.08 5.39 25.53
CA PRO A 23 14.34 4.60 26.53
C PRO A 23 14.08 3.13 26.12
N LEU A 24 14.08 2.82 24.82
CA LEU A 24 13.90 1.47 24.29
C LEU A 24 15.21 0.78 23.90
N SER A 25 16.36 1.39 24.22
CA SER A 25 17.69 0.88 23.88
C SER A 25 17.96 -0.55 24.37
N GLU A 26 17.33 -0.98 25.47
CA GLU A 26 17.48 -2.35 25.99
C GLU A 26 16.76 -3.42 25.16
N LYS A 27 15.73 -3.05 24.39
CA LYS A 27 14.98 -3.97 23.53
C LYS A 27 15.70 -4.27 22.21
N ASP A 28 16.65 -3.42 21.82
CA ASP A 28 17.40 -3.58 20.58
C ASP A 28 18.91 -3.54 20.82
N ARG A 29 19.48 -4.71 21.13
CA ARG A 29 20.91 -4.85 21.48
C ARG A 29 21.86 -4.69 20.30
N LYS A 30 21.35 -4.52 19.08
CA LYS A 30 22.16 -4.47 17.85
C LYS A 30 22.44 -3.05 17.36
N THR A 31 21.74 -2.05 17.89
CA THR A 31 21.92 -0.64 17.52
C THR A 31 22.48 0.18 18.68
N THR A 32 23.25 1.22 18.36
CA THR A 32 23.77 2.11 19.41
C THR A 32 22.63 2.90 20.04
N SER A 33 22.67 3.13 21.35
CA SER A 33 21.66 3.88 22.12
C SER A 33 21.41 5.33 21.66
N PHE A 34 22.22 5.84 20.73
CA PHE A 34 22.12 7.16 20.12
C PHE A 34 21.61 7.16 18.67
N ALA A 35 21.23 5.99 18.13
CA ALA A 35 20.69 5.89 16.77
C ALA A 35 19.29 6.51 16.67
N TYR A 36 18.99 7.08 15.50
CA TYR A 36 17.70 7.60 15.11
C TYR A 36 17.26 6.91 13.84
N ALA A 37 16.05 6.34 13.82
CA ALA A 37 15.49 5.60 12.68
C ALA A 37 16.48 4.58 12.08
N PHE A 38 17.20 3.82 12.91
CA PHE A 38 18.24 2.87 12.46
C PHE A 38 19.29 3.47 11.50
N ASN A 39 19.53 4.79 11.60
CA ASN A 39 20.41 5.55 10.71
C ASN A 39 19.91 5.65 9.25
N ASN A 40 18.63 5.36 8.99
CA ASN A 40 18.00 5.56 7.70
C ASN A 40 16.56 6.11 7.85
N PRO A 41 16.43 7.44 8.08
CA PRO A 41 15.15 8.10 8.29
C PRO A 41 14.27 8.20 7.02
N LEU A 42 14.76 7.75 5.86
CA LEU A 42 13.97 7.65 4.63
C LEU A 42 13.20 6.32 4.54
N ILE A 43 13.68 5.27 5.22
CA ILE A 43 13.10 3.92 5.16
C ILE A 43 12.43 3.52 6.47
N PHE A 44 13.01 3.89 7.62
CA PHE A 44 12.47 3.55 8.94
C PHE A 44 11.68 4.73 9.50
N VAL A 45 10.51 4.95 8.92
CA VAL A 45 9.45 5.75 9.52
C VAL A 45 8.52 4.79 10.24
N ASP A 46 8.51 4.87 11.56
CA ASP A 46 7.51 4.37 12.50
C ASP A 46 6.92 2.95 12.24
N PRO A 47 7.57 1.89 12.74
CA PRO A 47 7.13 0.49 12.53
C PRO A 47 5.76 0.14 13.11
N ASP A 48 5.26 0.88 14.11
CA ASP A 48 3.97 0.61 14.73
C ASP A 48 2.81 1.35 14.05
N GLY A 49 3.11 2.39 13.25
CA GLY A 49 2.14 3.14 12.46
C GLY A 49 0.91 3.52 13.26
N MET A 50 1.04 3.87 14.54
CA MET A 50 -0.13 3.97 15.41
C MET A 50 -0.99 5.19 15.10
N PHE A 51 -0.50 6.23 14.42
CA PHE A 51 -1.30 7.42 14.13
C PHE A 51 -2.35 7.26 13.03
N ALA A 52 -3.43 8.06 13.05
CA ALA A 52 -4.33 8.11 11.90
C ALA A 52 -3.68 8.85 10.73
N ASP A 53 -3.61 8.21 9.56
CA ASP A 53 -3.08 8.82 8.35
C ASP A 53 -4.19 9.33 7.43
N TYR A 54 -3.96 10.50 6.81
CA TYR A 54 -4.88 11.12 5.88
C TYR A 54 -4.28 11.15 4.47
N TYR A 55 -5.06 10.73 3.48
CA TYR A 55 -4.69 10.72 2.07
C TYR A 55 -5.71 11.49 1.24
N ASP A 56 -5.25 12.13 0.17
CA ASP A 56 -6.15 12.75 -0.80
C ASP A 56 -6.84 11.73 -1.72
N ASN A 57 -7.67 12.23 -2.63
CA ASN A 57 -8.41 11.40 -3.59
C ASN A 57 -7.52 10.78 -4.70
N GLN A 58 -6.22 11.10 -4.74
CA GLN A 58 -5.23 10.49 -5.62
C GLN A 58 -4.28 9.54 -4.87
N GLY A 59 -4.39 9.47 -3.53
CA GLY A 59 -3.52 8.65 -2.68
C GLY A 59 -2.23 9.34 -2.28
N VAL A 60 -2.16 10.67 -2.37
CA VAL A 60 -1.05 11.46 -1.80
C VAL A 60 -1.25 11.59 -0.29
N HIS A 61 -0.20 11.34 0.48
CA HIS A 61 -0.22 11.49 1.94
C HIS A 61 -0.29 12.98 2.32
N LEU A 62 -1.29 13.33 3.11
CA LEU A 62 -1.51 14.69 3.60
C LEU A 62 -0.90 14.88 4.99
N GLY A 63 -0.79 13.82 5.78
CA GLY A 63 -0.21 13.89 7.11
C GLY A 63 -0.90 12.94 8.07
N LYS A 64 -0.50 13.03 9.33
CA LYS A 64 -1.01 12.18 10.42
C LYS A 64 -1.51 13.01 11.59
N ASP A 65 -2.48 12.50 12.32
CA ASP A 65 -2.84 13.09 13.61
C ASP A 65 -1.94 12.58 14.74
N GLU A 66 -2.28 12.94 15.98
CA GLU A 66 -1.59 12.49 17.20
C GLU A 66 -2.35 11.33 17.88
N ASN A 67 -3.39 10.75 17.25
CA ASN A 67 -4.18 9.68 17.83
C ASN A 67 -3.63 8.32 17.41
N GLU A 68 -3.25 7.51 18.38
CA GLU A 68 -2.71 6.16 18.17
C GLU A 68 -3.80 5.10 17.85
N ASP A 69 -4.63 5.32 16.82
CA ASP A 69 -5.74 4.43 16.42
C ASP A 69 -5.44 3.47 15.24
N GLY A 70 -4.30 3.63 14.57
CA GLY A 70 -3.86 2.84 13.42
C GLY A 70 -4.74 2.99 12.18
N LYS A 71 -5.65 3.96 12.17
CA LYS A 71 -6.63 4.14 11.09
C LYS A 71 -6.02 4.84 9.89
N VAL A 72 -6.70 4.70 8.76
CA VAL A 72 -6.37 5.45 7.55
C VAL A 72 -7.63 6.01 6.94
N TYR A 73 -7.54 7.26 6.51
CA TYR A 73 -8.66 8.03 5.97
C TYR A 73 -8.32 8.55 4.59
N VAL A 74 -9.27 8.44 3.66
CA VAL A 74 -9.13 8.96 2.29
C VAL A 74 -10.19 10.03 2.06
N LEU A 75 -9.77 11.21 1.62
CA LEU A 75 -10.65 12.35 1.35
C LEU A 75 -11.74 11.99 0.34
N LYS A 76 -12.92 12.61 0.51
CA LYS A 76 -14.02 12.59 -0.46
C LYS A 76 -13.63 13.41 -1.70
N ASP A 77 -14.13 13.03 -2.87
CA ASP A 77 -13.68 13.62 -4.14
C ASP A 77 -13.97 15.13 -4.27
N GLU A 78 -14.98 15.62 -3.56
CA GLU A 78 -15.43 17.01 -3.58
C GLU A 78 -14.55 17.96 -2.74
N TYR A 79 -13.69 17.40 -1.89
CA TYR A 79 -12.90 18.18 -0.94
C TYR A 79 -11.45 18.32 -1.42
N ASP A 80 -11.02 19.59 -1.58
CA ASP A 80 -9.66 19.96 -1.96
C ASP A 80 -8.97 20.64 -0.76
N PRO A 81 -8.05 19.92 -0.08
CA PRO A 81 -7.42 20.41 1.15
C PRO A 81 -6.54 21.64 0.88
N ASN A 82 -5.91 21.73 -0.30
CA ASN A 82 -4.96 22.79 -0.64
C ASN A 82 -5.64 24.14 -0.86
N LYS A 83 -6.89 24.15 -1.35
CA LYS A 83 -7.68 25.38 -1.51
C LYS A 83 -8.20 25.92 -0.19
N LYS A 84 -8.38 25.07 0.81
CA LYS A 84 -8.96 25.43 2.11
C LYS A 84 -7.89 25.79 3.14
N ASN A 85 -6.71 25.17 3.03
CA ASN A 85 -5.66 25.25 4.03
C ASN A 85 -4.30 25.57 3.38
N THR A 86 -4.07 26.85 3.06
CA THR A 86 -2.85 27.31 2.36
C THR A 86 -1.61 27.39 3.27
N THR A 87 -1.76 27.21 4.58
CA THR A 87 -0.68 27.35 5.58
C THR A 87 -0.27 26.03 6.22
N VAL A 88 -0.85 24.90 5.78
CA VAL A 88 -0.55 23.58 6.34
C VAL A 88 0.75 23.03 5.76
N ASN A 89 1.60 22.49 6.63
CA ASN A 89 2.75 21.70 6.22
C ASN A 89 2.32 20.24 6.01
N TRP A 90 1.92 19.92 4.78
CA TRP A 90 1.47 18.56 4.41
C TRP A 90 2.59 17.52 4.54
N GLY A 91 2.19 16.26 4.78
CA GLY A 91 3.07 15.11 5.00
C GLY A 91 3.59 14.96 6.43
N GLY A 92 3.35 15.96 7.30
CA GLY A 92 3.77 15.97 8.69
C GLY A 92 2.67 15.60 9.69
N VAL A 93 2.94 15.88 10.97
CA VAL A 93 1.92 15.85 12.03
C VAL A 93 1.02 17.06 11.88
N LEU A 94 -0.29 16.82 11.81
CA LEU A 94 -1.33 17.83 11.66
C LEU A 94 -1.74 18.37 13.03
N SER A 95 -2.08 19.66 13.09
CA SER A 95 -2.77 20.18 14.28
C SER A 95 -4.15 19.53 14.42
N GLN A 96 -4.66 19.45 15.65
CA GLN A 96 -5.98 18.87 15.93
C GLN A 96 -7.10 19.47 15.07
N ALA A 97 -7.04 20.77 14.79
CA ALA A 97 -8.03 21.45 13.95
C ALA A 97 -8.00 20.94 12.50
N HIS A 98 -6.80 20.80 11.91
CA HIS A 98 -6.66 20.27 10.54
C HIS A 98 -7.01 18.78 10.48
N ALA A 99 -6.57 17.98 11.46
CA ALA A 99 -6.92 16.56 11.54
C ALA A 99 -8.44 16.36 11.60
N ASN A 100 -9.15 17.12 12.45
CA ASN A 100 -10.60 17.08 12.54
C ASN A 100 -11.30 17.49 11.24
N ASP A 101 -10.80 18.53 10.56
CA ASP A 101 -11.33 18.97 9.27
C ASP A 101 -11.19 17.87 8.20
N LEU A 102 -10.00 17.27 8.06
CA LEU A 102 -9.78 16.16 7.13
C LEU A 102 -10.64 14.94 7.49
N LYS A 103 -10.79 14.61 8.77
CA LYS A 103 -11.61 13.49 9.25
C LYS A 103 -13.09 13.65 8.85
N ASN A 104 -13.64 14.86 8.96
CA ASN A 104 -15.03 15.14 8.56
C ASN A 104 -15.25 15.01 7.03
N HIS A 105 -14.19 15.26 6.26
CA HIS A 105 -14.22 15.22 4.79
C HIS A 105 -13.60 13.95 4.20
N SER A 106 -13.37 12.92 5.00
CA SER A 106 -12.81 11.64 4.56
C SER A 106 -13.74 10.47 4.87
N LEU A 107 -13.36 9.31 4.35
CA LEU A 107 -13.92 8.01 4.67
C LEU A 107 -12.77 7.14 5.18
N GLU A 108 -13.03 6.37 6.25
CA GLU A 108 -12.09 5.37 6.75
C GLU A 108 -11.89 4.27 5.69
N ALA A 109 -10.64 3.95 5.39
CA ALA A 109 -10.28 2.81 4.54
C ALA A 109 -9.98 1.61 5.46
N GLU A 110 -10.61 0.47 5.18
CA GLU A 110 -10.40 -0.74 5.98
C GLU A 110 -8.98 -1.26 5.80
N THR A 111 -8.25 -1.42 6.91
CA THR A 111 -6.92 -2.02 6.92
C THR A 111 -7.01 -3.56 6.93
N PRO A 112 -6.11 -4.25 6.20
CA PRO A 112 -6.08 -5.69 6.22
C PRO A 112 -5.56 -6.22 7.56
N GLY A 113 -5.91 -7.47 7.88
CA GLY A 113 -5.38 -8.15 9.07
C GLY A 113 -3.96 -8.69 8.87
N LYS A 114 -3.43 -9.37 9.90
CA LYS A 114 -2.13 -10.06 9.86
C LYS A 114 -2.24 -11.43 9.20
N ILE A 115 -1.28 -11.76 8.36
CA ILE A 115 -1.18 -13.07 7.70
C ILE A 115 -0.66 -14.10 8.70
N THR A 116 -1.23 -15.30 8.68
CA THR A 116 -0.76 -16.43 9.51
C THR A 116 -0.29 -17.64 8.70
N TYR A 117 -0.54 -17.65 7.39
CA TYR A 117 -0.02 -18.66 6.46
C TYR A 117 1.34 -18.25 5.88
N SER A 118 2.36 -19.10 6.02
CA SER A 118 3.69 -18.84 5.46
C SER A 118 3.85 -19.41 4.05
N LEU A 119 4.38 -18.59 3.14
CA LEU A 119 4.84 -19.05 1.82
C LEU A 119 6.23 -19.68 1.88
N ASP A 120 7.06 -19.24 2.82
CA ASP A 120 8.47 -19.60 2.88
C ASP A 120 8.78 -20.39 4.15
N LYS A 121 9.54 -21.48 4.01
CA LYS A 121 9.83 -22.37 5.13
C LYS A 121 10.68 -21.65 6.18
N GLY A 122 10.20 -21.63 7.42
CA GLY A 122 10.90 -21.03 8.55
C GLY A 122 10.71 -19.51 8.68
N GLU A 123 9.94 -18.88 7.80
CA GLU A 123 9.55 -17.49 7.92
C GLU A 123 8.33 -17.34 8.84
N ASN A 124 8.31 -16.25 9.62
CA ASN A 124 7.14 -15.86 10.41
C ASN A 124 6.24 -14.92 9.57
N PRO A 125 5.09 -15.39 9.07
CA PRO A 125 4.21 -14.61 8.21
C PRO A 125 3.52 -13.45 8.94
N SER A 126 3.50 -13.46 10.27
CA SER A 126 2.90 -12.40 11.09
C SER A 126 3.90 -11.30 11.49
N SER A 127 5.15 -11.38 11.03
CA SER A 127 6.17 -10.36 11.26
C SER A 127 5.78 -9.01 10.66
N ASP A 128 6.18 -7.91 11.32
CA ASP A 128 5.79 -6.55 10.93
C ASP A 128 6.28 -6.13 9.53
N LYS A 129 7.32 -6.79 9.00
CA LYS A 129 7.74 -6.61 7.59
C LYS A 129 6.61 -6.93 6.59
N TYR A 130 5.67 -7.79 6.94
CA TYR A 130 4.49 -8.13 6.14
C TYR A 130 3.26 -7.28 6.48
N ASN A 131 3.40 -6.26 7.31
CA ASN A 131 2.35 -5.30 7.65
C ASN A 131 2.73 -3.85 7.28
N GLN A 132 3.99 -3.60 6.89
CA GLN A 132 4.52 -2.26 6.59
C GLN A 132 3.73 -1.48 5.51
N PHE A 133 3.01 -2.19 4.63
CA PHE A 133 2.25 -1.59 3.54
C PHE A 133 0.73 -1.67 3.76
N ASP A 134 0.24 -2.10 4.92
CA ASP A 134 -1.19 -2.34 5.17
C ASP A 134 -2.05 -1.10 4.96
N LYS A 135 -1.59 0.06 5.47
CA LYS A 135 -2.26 1.35 5.24
C LYS A 135 -2.27 1.75 3.77
N LEU A 136 -1.16 1.54 3.06
CA LEU A 136 -1.04 1.88 1.64
C LEU A 136 -1.92 0.97 0.76
N ILE A 137 -2.02 -0.32 1.12
CA ILE A 137 -2.94 -1.27 0.50
C ILE A 137 -4.39 -0.87 0.76
N ALA A 138 -4.73 -0.46 1.98
CA ALA A 138 -6.06 0.03 2.34
C ALA A 138 -6.46 1.25 1.49
N VAL A 139 -5.57 2.25 1.39
CA VAL A 139 -5.80 3.46 0.56
C VAL A 139 -5.99 3.11 -0.90
N ALA A 140 -5.08 2.31 -1.48
CA ALA A 140 -5.16 1.93 -2.89
C ALA A 140 -6.43 1.13 -3.19
N THR A 141 -6.80 0.19 -2.32
CA THR A 141 -8.02 -0.62 -2.45
C THR A 141 -9.27 0.26 -2.38
N HIS A 142 -9.31 1.20 -1.43
CA HIS A 142 -10.42 2.14 -1.29
C HIS A 142 -10.61 3.02 -2.53
N LEU A 143 -9.51 3.56 -3.08
CA LEU A 143 -9.53 4.37 -4.30
C LEU A 143 -10.02 3.57 -5.51
N ILE A 144 -9.56 2.33 -5.67
CA ILE A 144 -10.03 1.45 -6.75
C ILE A 144 -11.52 1.13 -6.58
N ASN A 145 -11.96 0.72 -5.38
CA ASN A 145 -13.36 0.44 -5.06
C ASN A 145 -14.27 1.64 -5.31
N ARG A 146 -13.80 2.85 -5.01
CA ARG A 146 -14.50 4.08 -5.35
C ARG A 146 -14.66 4.25 -6.87
N GLN A 147 -13.58 4.05 -7.64
CA GLN A 147 -13.66 4.12 -9.12
C GLN A 147 -14.62 3.07 -9.70
N ILE A 148 -14.68 1.87 -9.11
CA ILE A 148 -15.63 0.82 -9.50
C ILE A 148 -17.07 1.24 -9.21
N SER A 149 -17.35 1.76 -8.00
CA SER A 149 -18.70 2.22 -7.63
C SER A 149 -19.23 3.32 -8.56
N LYS A 150 -18.33 4.10 -9.15
CA LYS A 150 -18.62 5.16 -10.13
C LYS A 150 -18.58 4.69 -11.58
N ASN A 151 -18.25 3.42 -11.83
CA ASN A 151 -18.01 2.85 -13.15
C ASN A 151 -17.00 3.67 -13.97
N SER A 152 -15.99 4.24 -13.31
CA SER A 152 -14.98 5.14 -13.89
C SER A 152 -13.59 4.50 -13.98
N LEU A 153 -13.40 3.29 -13.44
CA LEU A 153 -12.12 2.58 -13.53
C LEU A 153 -11.85 2.17 -14.98
N SER A 154 -10.74 2.65 -15.54
CA SER A 154 -10.26 2.20 -16.85
C SER A 154 -9.36 0.98 -16.68
N ILE A 155 -9.65 -0.09 -17.42
CA ILE A 155 -8.88 -1.35 -17.42
C ILE A 155 -8.46 -1.74 -18.84
N GLY A 156 -8.39 -0.78 -19.76
CA GLY A 156 -8.02 -1.01 -21.16
C GLY A 156 -9.11 -0.61 -22.16
N LYS A 157 -8.72 -0.48 -23.42
CA LYS A 157 -9.59 0.08 -24.47
C LYS A 157 -10.80 -0.81 -24.73
N GLY A 158 -11.99 -0.22 -24.55
CA GLY A 158 -13.27 -0.86 -24.86
C GLY A 158 -13.70 -1.96 -23.89
N TYR A 159 -13.14 -2.00 -22.68
CA TYR A 159 -13.69 -2.77 -21.57
C TYR A 159 -14.80 -1.95 -20.89
N LYS A 160 -15.91 -2.62 -20.54
CA LYS A 160 -17.01 -2.02 -19.77
C LYS A 160 -17.19 -2.85 -18.52
N LEU A 161 -16.87 -2.28 -17.36
CA LEU A 161 -17.03 -2.94 -16.07
C LEU A 161 -18.51 -3.20 -15.79
N GLY A 162 -19.33 -2.16 -15.89
CA GLY A 162 -20.76 -2.24 -15.61
C GLY A 162 -21.03 -2.77 -14.20
N ASN A 163 -22.19 -3.41 -14.01
CA ASN A 163 -22.60 -3.93 -12.70
C ASN A 163 -21.84 -5.19 -12.26
N ASN A 164 -20.99 -5.75 -13.11
CA ASN A 164 -20.27 -7.01 -12.83
C ASN A 164 -18.95 -6.79 -12.06
N ALA A 165 -18.47 -5.55 -11.98
CA ALA A 165 -17.31 -5.21 -11.17
C ALA A 165 -17.72 -5.00 -9.72
N THR A 166 -17.33 -5.93 -8.85
CA THR A 166 -17.64 -5.89 -7.42
C THR A 166 -16.47 -5.32 -6.63
N PRO A 167 -16.68 -4.54 -5.56
CA PRO A 167 -15.60 -4.08 -4.69
C PRO A 167 -14.67 -5.22 -4.23
N LEU A 168 -13.38 -4.92 -4.15
CA LEU A 168 -12.34 -5.84 -3.68
C LEU A 168 -12.23 -5.81 -2.15
N ASP A 169 -12.07 -6.99 -1.56
CA ASP A 169 -11.73 -7.18 -0.16
C ASP A 169 -10.24 -6.88 0.07
N VAL A 170 -9.93 -6.05 1.07
CA VAL A 170 -8.55 -5.63 1.35
C VAL A 170 -7.63 -6.79 1.76
N ASN A 171 -8.16 -7.83 2.41
CA ASN A 171 -7.41 -9.04 2.73
C ASN A 171 -7.10 -9.85 1.47
N LEU A 172 -7.99 -9.85 0.48
CA LEU A 172 -7.71 -10.46 -0.82
C LEU A 172 -6.57 -9.71 -1.52
N VAL A 173 -6.60 -8.37 -1.49
CA VAL A 173 -5.51 -7.54 -2.03
C VAL A 173 -4.19 -7.83 -1.32
N LYS A 174 -4.17 -7.86 0.02
CA LYS A 174 -2.96 -8.21 0.79
C LYS A 174 -2.47 -9.61 0.47
N SER A 175 -3.36 -10.58 0.29
CA SER A 175 -3.00 -11.96 -0.04
C SER A 175 -2.31 -12.07 -1.41
N LEU A 176 -2.79 -11.31 -2.42
CA LEU A 176 -2.15 -11.22 -3.72
C LEU A 176 -0.78 -10.55 -3.62
N ALA A 177 -0.67 -9.41 -2.93
CA ALA A 177 0.62 -8.73 -2.75
C ALA A 177 1.67 -9.61 -2.04
N TYR A 178 1.22 -10.41 -1.06
CA TYR A 178 2.09 -11.38 -0.38
C TYR A 178 2.52 -12.51 -1.34
N MET A 179 1.61 -13.03 -2.17
CA MET A 179 1.94 -14.02 -3.19
C MET A 179 2.94 -13.48 -4.23
N GLU A 180 2.72 -12.26 -4.72
CA GLU A 180 3.51 -11.65 -5.81
C GLU A 180 4.93 -11.32 -5.40
N SER A 181 5.11 -10.67 -4.26
CA SER A 181 6.40 -10.07 -3.89
C SER A 181 6.76 -10.28 -2.43
N ARG A 182 5.98 -11.09 -1.70
CA ARG A 182 6.08 -11.20 -0.23
C ARG A 182 5.97 -9.82 0.40
N LEU A 183 5.09 -8.96 -0.14
CA LEU A 183 4.93 -7.56 0.27
C LEU A 183 6.26 -6.78 0.19
N GLY A 184 6.94 -6.91 -0.96
CA GLY A 184 8.22 -6.25 -1.22
C GLY A 184 9.45 -6.94 -0.63
N GLN A 185 9.29 -8.11 0.00
CA GLN A 185 10.39 -8.88 0.61
C GLN A 185 10.98 -9.97 -0.32
N GLY A 186 10.32 -10.25 -1.45
CA GLY A 186 10.64 -11.32 -2.38
C GLY A 186 11.92 -11.08 -3.18
N ALA A 187 12.62 -12.18 -3.50
CA ALA A 187 13.97 -12.18 -4.06
C ALA A 187 14.06 -11.61 -5.49
N SER A 188 14.29 -10.31 -5.59
CA SER A 188 15.25 -9.79 -6.56
C SER A 188 15.93 -8.57 -5.95
N ARG A 189 17.26 -8.57 -5.90
CA ARG A 189 18.11 -7.44 -5.45
C ARG A 189 17.99 -6.20 -6.37
N SER A 190 16.91 -6.12 -7.17
CA SER A 190 16.64 -5.13 -8.22
C SER A 190 15.16 -4.72 -8.28
N THR A 191 14.26 -5.28 -7.47
CA THR A 191 12.86 -4.82 -7.40
C THR A 191 12.76 -3.74 -6.33
N ASN A 192 12.12 -2.62 -6.68
CA ASN A 192 11.78 -1.58 -5.72
C ASN A 192 10.97 -2.23 -4.58
N ALA A 193 11.41 -2.12 -3.33
CA ALA A 193 10.72 -2.73 -2.17
C ALA A 193 9.26 -2.26 -2.03
N SER A 194 8.94 -1.11 -2.64
CA SER A 194 7.58 -0.58 -2.71
C SER A 194 6.75 -1.12 -3.89
N ASP A 195 7.34 -1.89 -4.82
CA ASP A 195 6.63 -2.55 -5.92
C ASP A 195 6.05 -3.90 -5.48
N ILE A 196 5.04 -3.84 -4.61
CA ILE A 196 4.48 -5.03 -3.96
C ILE A 196 3.65 -5.95 -4.88
N PHE A 197 3.35 -5.51 -6.10
CA PHE A 197 2.67 -6.29 -7.14
C PHE A 197 3.53 -6.51 -8.40
N SER A 198 4.83 -6.19 -8.37
CA SER A 198 5.75 -6.40 -9.50
C SER A 198 5.32 -5.67 -10.80
N MET A 199 4.76 -4.47 -10.66
CA MET A 199 4.19 -3.67 -11.74
C MET A 199 5.23 -2.86 -12.52
N PHE A 200 6.39 -2.56 -11.95
CA PHE A 200 7.37 -1.62 -12.52
C PHE A 200 8.56 -2.30 -13.22
N ASN A 201 8.37 -3.55 -13.67
CA ASN A 201 9.31 -4.25 -14.53
C ASN A 201 9.03 -4.00 -16.03
N ILE A 202 9.98 -3.35 -16.72
CA ILE A 202 9.87 -3.02 -18.16
C ILE A 202 9.84 -4.25 -19.06
N GLY A 203 10.44 -5.38 -18.64
CA GLY A 203 10.42 -6.64 -19.39
C GLY A 203 9.00 -7.17 -19.62
N ASP A 204 8.05 -6.77 -18.77
CA ASP A 204 6.66 -7.25 -18.79
C ASP A 204 5.69 -6.21 -19.38
N TYR A 205 6.19 -5.12 -19.99
CA TYR A 205 5.36 -4.00 -20.46
C TYR A 205 4.31 -4.40 -21.50
N GLY A 206 4.62 -5.31 -22.44
CA GLY A 206 3.74 -5.62 -23.57
C GLY A 206 2.33 -6.09 -23.15
N ASP A 207 2.23 -6.73 -22.00
CA ASP A 207 0.95 -7.13 -21.41
C ASP A 207 0.30 -6.03 -20.57
N LYS A 208 1.11 -5.26 -19.81
CA LYS A 208 0.65 -4.14 -18.97
C LYS A 208 0.10 -2.97 -19.79
N GLY A 209 0.62 -2.74 -21.00
CA GLY A 209 0.09 -1.72 -21.92
C GLY A 209 -1.37 -1.96 -22.32
N LYS A 210 -1.85 -3.21 -22.29
CA LYS A 210 -3.24 -3.56 -22.67
C LYS A 210 -4.28 -3.00 -21.70
N MET A 211 -3.90 -2.85 -20.42
CA MET A 211 -4.75 -2.24 -19.39
C MET A 211 -4.61 -0.71 -19.31
N GLY A 212 -3.84 -0.09 -20.20
CA GLY A 212 -3.68 1.36 -20.30
C GLY A 212 -2.49 1.93 -19.50
N MET A 213 -1.60 1.09 -18.99
CA MET A 213 -0.35 1.52 -18.38
C MET A 213 0.61 2.01 -19.45
N SER A 214 1.18 3.21 -19.30
CA SER A 214 2.18 3.75 -20.22
C SER A 214 3.58 3.22 -19.92
N ILE A 215 4.52 3.41 -20.85
CA ILE A 215 5.94 3.09 -20.61
C ILE A 215 6.49 3.93 -19.46
N GLU A 216 6.06 5.19 -19.37
CA GLU A 216 6.48 6.11 -18.31
C GLU A 216 5.98 5.62 -16.94
N ASP A 217 4.74 5.13 -16.86
CA ASP A 217 4.19 4.54 -15.62
C ASP A 217 5.02 3.33 -15.14
N VAL A 218 5.57 2.53 -16.07
CA VAL A 218 6.42 1.38 -15.72
C VAL A 218 7.81 1.82 -15.29
N GLN A 219 8.39 2.83 -15.97
CA GLN A 219 9.75 3.30 -15.71
C GLN A 219 9.86 4.17 -14.45
N ASN A 220 8.89 5.06 -14.25
CA ASN A 220 8.87 6.04 -13.17
C ASN A 220 7.95 5.62 -12.01
N GLY A 221 7.19 4.54 -12.19
CA GLY A 221 6.30 4.00 -11.18
C GLY A 221 7.04 3.66 -9.90
N SER A 222 6.49 4.12 -8.78
CA SER A 222 7.08 3.91 -7.46
C SER A 222 6.01 3.96 -6.36
N GLY A 223 6.31 3.34 -5.23
CA GLY A 223 5.42 3.34 -4.07
C GLY A 223 4.38 2.20 -4.11
N ALA A 224 4.03 1.72 -2.91
CA ALA A 224 3.09 0.61 -2.75
C ALA A 224 1.67 0.99 -3.17
N ILE A 225 1.27 2.26 -3.08
CA ILE A 225 -0.04 2.72 -3.56
C ILE A 225 -0.14 2.53 -5.08
N GLN A 226 0.82 3.05 -5.84
CA GLN A 226 0.79 2.93 -7.31
C GLN A 226 0.92 1.48 -7.74
N SER A 227 1.84 0.72 -7.13
CA SER A 227 1.99 -0.71 -7.40
C SER A 227 0.69 -1.46 -7.15
N THR A 228 0.01 -1.20 -6.04
CA THR A 228 -1.29 -1.80 -5.72
C THR A 228 -2.35 -1.39 -6.73
N GLN A 229 -2.49 -0.10 -7.04
CA GLN A 229 -3.51 0.35 -7.99
C GLN A 229 -3.33 -0.27 -9.39
N TRP A 230 -2.09 -0.39 -9.87
CA TRP A 230 -1.78 -1.07 -11.13
C TRP A 230 -2.02 -2.58 -11.05
N GLY A 231 -1.63 -3.22 -9.94
CA GLY A 231 -1.92 -4.63 -9.69
C GLY A 231 -3.42 -4.91 -9.68
N LEU A 232 -4.22 -4.06 -9.04
CA LEU A 232 -5.67 -4.21 -9.03
C LEU A 232 -6.28 -3.97 -10.42
N ARG A 233 -5.80 -2.98 -11.18
CA ARG A 233 -6.21 -2.80 -12.59
C ARG A 233 -5.88 -4.01 -13.44
N TRP A 234 -4.72 -4.64 -13.21
CA TRP A 234 -4.34 -5.87 -13.88
C TRP A 234 -5.28 -7.02 -13.52
N LEU A 235 -5.60 -7.19 -12.24
CA LEU A 235 -6.57 -8.20 -11.79
C LEU A 235 -7.94 -8.00 -12.45
N TYR A 236 -8.44 -6.76 -12.50
CA TYR A 236 -9.67 -6.45 -13.20
C TYR A 236 -9.56 -6.75 -14.70
N TYR A 237 -8.50 -6.32 -15.36
CA TYR A 237 -8.27 -6.64 -16.77
C TYR A 237 -8.34 -8.16 -17.01
N LYS A 238 -7.70 -8.97 -16.14
CA LYS A 238 -7.76 -10.44 -16.19
C LYS A 238 -9.17 -10.99 -15.99
N SER A 239 -9.92 -10.40 -15.07
CA SER A 239 -11.31 -10.81 -14.81
C SER A 239 -12.23 -10.57 -16.01
N PHE A 240 -11.93 -9.62 -16.90
CA PHE A 240 -12.70 -9.38 -18.12
C PHE A 240 -12.03 -9.92 -19.38
N SER A 241 -10.79 -10.41 -19.31
CA SER A 241 -10.11 -11.02 -20.45
C SER A 241 -10.64 -12.44 -20.67
N SER A 242 -11.21 -12.70 -21.84
CA SER A 242 -11.73 -14.02 -22.20
C SER A 242 -10.67 -14.90 -22.89
N PRO A 243 -10.77 -16.25 -22.79
CA PRO A 243 -9.91 -17.19 -23.53
C PRO A 243 -9.91 -16.99 -25.05
N ASP A 244 -10.99 -16.47 -25.62
CA ASP A 244 -11.13 -16.19 -27.06
C ASP A 244 -10.38 -14.91 -27.51
N GLY A 245 -9.82 -14.14 -26.57
CA GLY A 245 -9.13 -12.88 -26.81
C GLY A 245 -10.01 -11.75 -27.34
N LYS A 246 -11.34 -11.95 -27.38
CA LYS A 246 -12.31 -11.03 -28.00
C LYS A 246 -13.41 -10.61 -27.05
N THR A 247 -13.92 -11.55 -26.26
CA THR A 247 -15.00 -11.30 -25.30
C THR A 247 -14.46 -10.52 -24.11
N LYS A 248 -15.24 -9.53 -23.67
CA LYS A 248 -14.89 -8.60 -22.58
C LYS A 248 -15.89 -8.66 -21.45
N ASN A 249 -16.43 -9.84 -21.17
CA ASN A 249 -17.36 -10.09 -20.09
C ASN A 249 -16.61 -10.53 -18.83
N PHE A 250 -17.13 -10.21 -17.65
CA PHE A 250 -16.59 -10.67 -16.38
C PHE A 250 -16.62 -12.21 -16.31
N GLN A 251 -15.47 -12.81 -16.06
CA GLN A 251 -15.24 -14.27 -15.99
C GLN A 251 -15.27 -14.80 -14.54
N GLY A 252 -15.35 -13.91 -13.54
CA GLY A 252 -15.28 -14.28 -12.12
C GLY A 252 -13.88 -14.11 -11.52
N TRP A 253 -13.85 -13.99 -10.18
CA TRP A 253 -12.62 -13.77 -9.43
C TRP A 253 -11.66 -14.95 -9.45
N ASP A 254 -12.18 -16.19 -9.41
CA ASP A 254 -11.35 -17.39 -9.50
C ASP A 254 -10.55 -17.43 -10.79
N TYR A 255 -11.20 -17.10 -11.91
CA TYR A 255 -10.54 -16.99 -13.21
C TYR A 255 -9.49 -15.86 -13.19
N ALA A 256 -9.85 -14.70 -12.66
CA ALA A 256 -8.95 -13.55 -12.60
C ALA A 256 -7.67 -13.86 -11.82
N ILE A 257 -7.78 -14.47 -10.64
CA ILE A 257 -6.67 -14.82 -9.77
C ILE A 257 -5.80 -15.89 -10.43
N GLU A 258 -6.40 -16.91 -11.06
CA GLU A 258 -5.65 -17.94 -11.80
C GLU A 258 -4.85 -17.34 -12.96
N LYS A 259 -5.40 -16.34 -13.67
CA LYS A 259 -4.71 -15.65 -14.79
C LYS A 259 -3.82 -14.49 -14.35
N TYR A 260 -3.85 -14.12 -13.07
CA TYR A 260 -2.96 -13.14 -12.49
C TYR A 260 -1.55 -13.70 -12.37
N GLY A 261 -1.44 -14.90 -11.78
CA GLY A 261 -0.18 -15.60 -11.58
C GLY A 261 0.45 -16.18 -12.87
N PRO A 262 1.59 -16.87 -12.75
CA PRO A 262 2.41 -17.31 -13.90
C PRO A 262 1.85 -18.53 -14.65
N GLY A 263 0.56 -18.85 -14.45
CA GLY A 263 -0.16 -19.93 -15.10
C GLY A 263 0.47 -21.30 -14.83
N ARG A 264 0.87 -22.02 -15.90
CA ARG A 264 1.39 -23.40 -15.81
C ARG A 264 2.66 -23.55 -14.94
N ARG A 265 3.39 -22.46 -14.69
CA ARG A 265 4.60 -22.48 -13.83
C ARG A 265 4.24 -22.61 -12.35
N GLU A 266 3.07 -22.12 -11.94
CA GLU A 266 2.56 -22.24 -10.58
C GLU A 266 1.07 -22.64 -10.61
N PRO A 267 0.76 -23.92 -10.87
CA PRO A 267 -0.62 -24.38 -11.06
C PRO A 267 -1.50 -24.24 -9.81
N ASN A 268 -0.91 -24.07 -8.63
CA ASN A 268 -1.61 -23.90 -7.35
C ASN A 268 -1.68 -22.43 -6.89
N TYR A 269 -1.43 -21.46 -7.79
CA TYR A 269 -1.36 -20.03 -7.44
C TYR A 269 -2.64 -19.56 -6.76
N LYS A 270 -3.80 -19.81 -7.37
CA LYS A 270 -5.11 -19.41 -6.85
C LYS A 270 -5.42 -20.05 -5.50
N GLU A 271 -5.18 -21.35 -5.37
CA GLU A 271 -5.39 -22.09 -4.12
C GLU A 271 -4.50 -21.53 -3.00
N THR A 272 -3.28 -21.12 -3.32
CA THR A 272 -2.34 -20.52 -2.37
C THR A 272 -2.78 -19.13 -1.95
N VAL A 273 -3.23 -18.29 -2.88
CA VAL A 273 -3.83 -16.97 -2.59
C VAL A 273 -5.00 -17.12 -1.61
N TYR A 274 -5.91 -18.07 -1.85
CA TYR A 274 -7.03 -18.29 -0.94
C TYR A 274 -6.62 -18.87 0.42
N LYS A 275 -5.57 -19.69 0.50
CA LYS A 275 -5.00 -20.12 1.78
C LYS A 275 -4.48 -18.92 2.58
N ILE A 276 -3.78 -18.01 1.92
CA ILE A 276 -3.31 -16.76 2.54
C ILE A 276 -4.50 -15.92 2.99
N TYR A 277 -5.45 -15.64 2.10
CA TYR A 277 -6.67 -14.87 2.38
C TYR A 277 -7.41 -15.40 3.62
N ASN A 278 -7.70 -16.71 3.64
CA ASN A 278 -8.40 -17.36 4.74
C ASN A 278 -7.57 -17.47 6.03
N SER A 279 -6.27 -17.16 5.98
CA SER A 279 -5.38 -17.12 7.15
C SER A 279 -5.34 -15.75 7.83
N ILE A 280 -5.82 -14.70 7.16
CA ILE A 280 -5.69 -13.34 7.68
C ILE A 280 -6.61 -13.13 8.90
N ARG A 281 -6.09 -12.54 9.97
CA ARG A 281 -6.81 -12.26 11.22
C ARG A 281 -6.61 -10.80 11.64
N LYS A 282 -7.67 -10.16 12.13
CA LYS A 282 -7.58 -8.84 12.78
C LYS A 282 -6.93 -8.97 14.15
#